data_AF-M2Y2Q0-F1
#
_entry.id   AF-M2Y2Q0-F1
#
_cell.length_a   1.000
_cell.length_b   1.000
_cell.length_c   1.000
_cell.angle_alpha   90.00
_cell.angle_beta   90.00
_cell.angle_gamma   90.00
#
_symmetry.space_group_name_H-M   'P 1'
#
loop_
_entity.id
_entity.type
_entity.pdbx_description
1 polymer ?
#
loop_
_entity_poly.entity_id
_entity_poly.type
_entity_poly.pdbx_seq_one_letter_code
_entity_poly.pdbx_strand_id
1 'polypeptide(L)'
;MGHSTGCQDCMEYTVGKHAEKRPKVDGVILQAPVSDRESLEDELPQAHKHEADLLALKMIREGHDKDAMPNRLTKPIFGRLAVTAKRWVDVSSPGPDHSGADDYFSSDLPIERLKATFGKLPASSPLLILFSGSDESVPSKVDKHKLVKTWIDNVKAGGGSVDDKNGGVVAGASHNYNGDPEGVVQNMVKRVLGFISRLDEESFAVDSKTARM
;
A
#
# COMPACT_ATOMS: atom_id res chain seq x y z
N MET A 1 -9.15 6.58 5.25
CA MET A 1 -8.74 6.71 3.83
C MET A 1 -7.29 7.10 3.82
N GLY A 2 -6.46 6.32 3.13
CA GLY A 2 -5.05 6.62 2.90
C GLY A 2 -4.84 7.11 1.47
N HIS A 3 -3.94 8.07 1.32
CA HIS A 3 -3.45 8.54 0.02
C HIS A 3 -1.95 8.28 -0.05
N SER A 4 -1.45 7.76 -1.18
CA SER A 4 -0.01 7.52 -1.39
C SER A 4 0.56 6.66 -0.25
N THR A 5 1.64 7.10 0.40
CA THR A 5 2.24 6.43 1.57
C THR A 5 1.26 6.27 2.75
N GLY A 6 0.24 7.11 2.89
CA GLY A 6 -0.83 6.92 3.88
C GLY A 6 -1.67 5.64 3.65
N CYS A 7 -1.55 5.00 2.49
CA CYS A 7 -2.10 3.65 2.27
C CYS A 7 -1.39 2.60 3.14
N GLN A 8 -0.08 2.79 3.42
CA GLN A 8 0.69 1.90 4.30
C GLN A 8 0.15 1.98 5.73
N ASP A 9 -0.18 3.18 6.22
CA ASP A 9 -0.81 3.37 7.53
C ASP A 9 -2.17 2.65 7.61
N CYS A 10 -2.97 2.69 6.54
CA CYS A 10 -4.24 1.96 6.50
C CYS A 10 -4.04 0.45 6.59
N MET A 11 -3.04 -0.08 5.86
CA MET A 11 -2.70 -1.50 5.92
C MET A 11 -2.14 -1.88 7.29
N GLU A 12 -1.16 -1.14 7.81
CA GLU A 12 -0.58 -1.39 9.14
C GLU A 12 -1.66 -1.30 10.21
N TYR A 13 -2.55 -0.30 10.19
CA TYR A 13 -3.66 -0.18 11.14
C TYR A 13 -4.57 -1.41 11.14
N THR A 14 -4.87 -1.95 9.95
CA THR A 14 -5.89 -2.99 9.78
C THR A 14 -5.34 -4.41 9.94
N VAL A 15 -4.11 -4.68 9.50
CA VAL A 15 -3.54 -6.04 9.46
C VAL A 15 -2.16 -6.15 10.10
N GLY A 16 -1.59 -5.03 10.53
CA GLY A 16 -0.30 -4.96 11.19
C GLY A 16 -0.27 -5.51 12.60
N LYS A 17 0.85 -5.30 13.27
CA LYS A 17 1.07 -5.89 14.60
C LYS A 17 0.11 -5.27 15.61
N HIS A 18 -0.58 -6.12 16.36
CA HIS A 18 -1.59 -5.71 17.35
C HIS A 18 -2.85 -5.06 16.77
N ALA A 19 -3.14 -5.27 15.48
CA ALA A 19 -4.36 -4.77 14.86
C ALA A 19 -5.64 -5.22 15.60
N GLU A 20 -5.62 -6.41 16.22
CA GLU A 20 -6.74 -6.95 17.00
C GLU A 20 -7.11 -6.11 18.24
N LYS A 21 -6.20 -5.26 18.71
CA LYS A 21 -6.40 -4.39 19.88
C LYS A 21 -6.87 -2.99 19.49
N ARG A 22 -6.88 -2.66 18.19
CA ARG A 22 -7.25 -1.32 17.71
C ARG A 22 -8.77 -1.24 17.51
N PRO A 23 -9.38 -0.05 17.66
CA PRO A 23 -10.78 0.15 17.30
C PRO A 23 -11.05 -0.29 15.86
N LYS A 24 -12.16 -1.00 15.63
CA LYS A 24 -12.58 -1.37 14.29
C LYS A 24 -12.94 -0.12 13.47
N VAL A 25 -12.71 -0.20 12.17
CA VAL A 25 -13.14 0.80 11.19
C VAL A 25 -14.20 0.17 10.29
N ASP A 26 -15.20 0.94 9.89
CA ASP A 26 -16.31 0.44 9.07
C ASP A 26 -15.91 0.23 7.61
N GLY A 27 -14.80 0.80 7.16
CA GLY A 27 -14.26 0.62 5.82
C GLY A 27 -12.88 1.24 5.65
N VAL A 28 -12.15 0.77 4.63
CA VAL A 28 -10.81 1.25 4.30
C VAL A 28 -10.78 1.69 2.84
N ILE A 29 -10.22 2.87 2.57
CA ILE A 29 -9.99 3.37 1.21
C ILE A 29 -8.50 3.56 1.01
N LEU A 30 -7.94 2.95 -0.02
CA LEU A 30 -6.56 3.14 -0.48
C LEU A 30 -6.60 3.89 -1.81
N GLN A 31 -6.10 5.12 -1.84
CA GLN A 31 -6.02 5.93 -3.06
C GLN A 31 -4.56 6.14 -3.47
N ALA A 32 -4.26 5.77 -4.72
CA ALA A 32 -2.90 5.63 -5.23
C ALA A 32 -1.97 4.82 -4.29
N PRO A 33 -2.34 3.58 -3.90
CA PRO A 33 -1.42 2.71 -3.18
C PRO A 33 -0.29 2.28 -4.12
N VAL A 34 0.91 2.80 -3.90
CA VAL A 34 2.10 2.52 -4.71
C VAL A 34 3.21 1.93 -3.84
N SER A 35 4.14 1.23 -4.47
CA SER A 35 5.32 0.70 -3.80
C SER A 35 6.41 1.77 -3.76
N ASP A 36 6.79 2.19 -2.56
CA ASP A 36 7.98 3.03 -2.40
C ASP A 36 9.24 2.29 -2.88
N ARG A 37 9.31 0.96 -2.69
CA ARG A 37 10.45 0.15 -3.16
C ARG A 37 10.63 0.26 -4.67
N GLU A 38 9.55 0.09 -5.42
CA GLU A 38 9.59 0.16 -6.89
C GLU A 38 9.76 1.60 -7.39
N SER A 39 9.17 2.58 -6.71
CA SER A 39 9.42 4.01 -6.98
C SER A 39 10.89 4.37 -6.77
N LEU A 40 11.52 3.90 -5.69
CA LEU A 40 12.95 4.08 -5.41
C LEU A 40 13.85 3.45 -6.48
N GLU A 41 13.45 2.31 -7.05
CA GLU A 41 14.20 1.65 -8.14
C GLU A 41 14.19 2.48 -9.42
N ASP A 42 13.11 3.21 -9.69
CA ASP A 42 12.98 4.07 -10.87
C ASP A 42 13.61 5.47 -10.63
N GLU A 43 13.56 5.99 -9.40
CA GLU A 43 14.06 7.33 -9.06
C GLU A 43 15.57 7.39 -8.81
N LEU A 44 16.17 6.31 -8.30
CA LEU A 44 17.59 6.28 -7.92
C LEU A 44 18.45 5.50 -8.92
N PRO A 45 19.69 5.95 -9.19
CA PRO A 45 20.68 5.11 -9.81
C PRO A 45 20.86 3.81 -9.02
N GLN A 46 20.87 2.66 -9.73
CA GLN A 46 20.97 1.34 -9.10
C GLN A 46 22.16 1.22 -8.11
N ALA A 47 23.31 1.79 -8.47
CA ALA A 47 24.49 1.80 -7.60
C ALA A 47 24.27 2.57 -6.29
N HIS A 48 23.53 3.68 -6.34
CA HIS A 48 23.20 4.50 -5.17
C HIS A 48 22.25 3.75 -4.24
N LYS A 49 21.16 3.18 -4.78
CA LYS A 49 20.22 2.38 -3.99
C LYS A 49 20.92 1.19 -3.35
N HIS A 50 21.75 0.48 -4.12
CA HIS A 50 22.49 -0.67 -3.62
C HIS A 50 23.45 -0.31 -2.48
N GLU A 51 24.17 0.81 -2.59
CA GLU A 51 25.03 1.28 -1.51
C GLU A 51 24.24 1.59 -0.22
N ALA A 52 23.11 2.29 -0.36
CA ALA A 52 22.26 2.63 0.78
C ALA A 52 21.66 1.38 1.44
N ASP A 53 21.18 0.43 0.64
CA ASP A 53 20.65 -0.85 1.12
C ASP A 53 21.71 -1.65 1.89
N LEU A 54 22.92 -1.80 1.33
CA LEU A 54 24.00 -2.52 1.99
C LEU A 54 24.42 -1.88 3.31
N LEU A 55 24.47 -0.55 3.36
CA LEU A 55 24.80 0.17 4.58
C LEU A 55 23.72 0.01 5.64
N ALA A 56 22.45 0.19 5.27
CA ALA A 56 21.34 0.06 6.21
C ALA A 56 21.27 -1.35 6.80
N LEU A 57 21.38 -2.39 5.96
CA LEU A 57 21.43 -3.78 6.40
C LEU A 57 22.64 -4.05 7.31
N LYS A 58 23.81 -3.47 7.02
CA LYS A 58 24.99 -3.58 7.88
C LYS A 58 24.74 -2.95 9.24
N MET A 59 24.22 -1.72 9.27
CA MET A 59 23.91 -1.01 10.51
C MET A 59 22.94 -1.82 11.39
N ILE A 60 21.88 -2.41 10.80
CA ILE A 60 20.96 -3.28 11.54
C ILE A 60 21.68 -4.50 12.12
N ARG A 61 22.52 -5.19 11.34
CA ARG A 61 23.30 -6.35 11.83
C ARG A 61 24.25 -6.00 12.98
N GLU A 62 24.75 -4.77 13.00
CA GLU A 62 25.66 -4.27 14.04
C GLU A 62 24.92 -3.64 15.24
N GLY A 63 23.58 -3.66 15.25
CA GLY A 63 22.78 -3.13 16.37
C GLY A 63 22.51 -1.62 16.30
N HIS A 64 22.72 -1.01 15.14
CA HIS A 64 22.57 0.43 14.86
C HIS A 64 21.29 0.71 14.04
N ASP A 65 20.22 -0.04 14.25
CA ASP A 65 18.97 0.08 13.48
C ASP A 65 18.29 1.45 13.67
N LYS A 66 18.48 2.07 14.84
CA LYS A 66 17.93 3.38 15.21
C LYS A 66 18.84 4.56 14.85
N ASP A 67 20.06 4.30 14.39
CA ASP A 67 21.00 5.35 14.05
C ASP A 67 20.68 5.94 12.69
N ALA A 68 20.89 7.25 12.55
CA ALA A 68 20.68 7.95 11.31
C ALA A 68 21.69 7.51 10.23
N MET A 69 21.18 7.21 9.04
CA MET A 69 22.02 6.96 7.89
C MET A 69 22.70 8.26 7.39
N PRO A 70 23.86 8.15 6.71
CA PRO A 70 24.51 9.30 6.10
C PRO A 70 23.58 10.06 5.15
N ASN A 71 23.42 11.36 5.38
CA ASN A 71 22.50 12.19 4.60
C ASN A 71 22.77 12.15 3.08
N ARG A 72 24.02 11.92 2.63
CA ARG A 72 24.30 11.80 1.18
C ARG A 72 23.50 10.67 0.51
N LEU A 73 23.18 9.61 1.26
CA LEU A 73 22.47 8.44 0.74
C LEU A 73 20.95 8.63 0.80
N THR A 74 20.44 9.33 1.81
CA THR A 74 19.00 9.47 2.05
C THR A 74 18.41 10.76 1.50
N LYS A 75 19.21 11.82 1.34
CA LYS A 75 18.77 13.14 0.86
C LYS A 75 18.05 13.14 -0.50
N PRO A 76 18.45 12.34 -1.50
CA PRO A 76 17.73 12.31 -2.78
C PRO A 76 16.25 11.95 -2.64
N ILE A 77 15.89 11.19 -1.60
CA ILE A 77 14.52 10.70 -1.35
C ILE A 77 13.83 11.49 -0.24
N PHE A 78 14.51 11.63 0.90
CA PHE A 78 13.94 12.18 2.12
C PHE A 78 14.34 13.63 2.38
N GLY A 79 15.07 14.25 1.45
CA GLY A 79 15.52 15.63 1.55
C GLY A 79 16.38 15.88 2.79
N ARG A 80 15.90 16.76 3.67
CA ARG A 80 16.62 17.14 4.90
C ARG A 80 16.25 16.27 6.12
N LEU A 81 15.33 15.33 5.95
CA LEU A 81 14.89 14.48 7.06
C LEU A 81 15.95 13.43 7.35
N ALA A 82 16.28 13.29 8.64
CA ALA A 82 17.11 12.19 9.11
C ALA A 82 16.30 10.89 9.05
N VAL A 83 16.89 9.84 8.50
CA VAL A 83 16.26 8.53 8.33
C VAL A 83 17.15 7.51 9.00
N THR A 84 16.55 6.68 9.85
CA THR A 84 17.27 5.61 10.53
C THR A 84 17.54 4.45 9.57
N ALA A 85 18.52 3.61 9.87
CA ALA A 85 18.76 2.39 9.09
C ALA A 85 17.52 1.50 9.00
N LYS A 86 16.75 1.38 10.10
CA LYS A 86 15.49 0.63 10.12
C LYS A 86 14.45 1.23 9.18
N ARG A 87 14.23 2.55 9.22
CA ARG A 87 13.26 3.22 8.35
C ARG A 87 13.62 3.04 6.88
N TRP A 88 14.91 3.14 6.53
CA TRP A 88 15.35 2.88 5.15
C TRP A 88 15.01 1.46 4.71
N VAL A 89 15.35 0.44 5.50
CA VAL A 89 15.03 -0.97 5.16
C VAL A 89 13.52 -1.20 5.06
N ASP A 90 12.72 -0.54 5.89
CA ASP A 90 11.27 -0.66 5.83
C ASP A 90 10.68 -0.16 4.51
N VAL A 91 11.21 0.95 3.97
CA VAL A 91 10.80 1.53 2.67
C VAL A 91 11.43 0.80 1.51
N SER A 92 12.76 0.68 1.51
CA SER A 92 13.55 0.22 0.38
C SER A 92 13.51 -1.29 0.19
N SER A 93 12.94 -2.00 1.16
CA SER A 93 12.69 -3.44 1.22
C SER A 93 13.75 -4.21 0.44
N PRO A 94 15.02 -4.18 0.88
CA PRO A 94 16.13 -4.72 0.10
C PRO A 94 15.95 -6.21 -0.18
N GLY A 95 16.47 -6.65 -1.32
CA GLY A 95 16.56 -8.07 -1.62
C GLY A 95 17.64 -8.79 -0.77
N PRO A 96 17.63 -10.13 -0.75
CA PRO A 96 16.76 -11.00 -1.53
C PRO A 96 15.40 -11.31 -0.89
N ASP A 97 15.20 -10.98 0.39
CA ASP A 97 14.02 -11.39 1.17
C ASP A 97 12.87 -10.39 1.11
N HIS A 98 13.12 -9.13 0.74
CA HIS A 98 12.09 -8.08 0.62
C HIS A 98 11.20 -8.00 1.87
N SER A 99 11.86 -7.99 3.03
CA SER A 99 11.23 -8.05 4.35
C SER A 99 10.90 -6.68 4.96
N GLY A 100 11.04 -5.59 4.19
CA GLY A 100 10.72 -4.24 4.65
C GLY A 100 9.28 -4.15 5.16
N ALA A 101 9.07 -3.52 6.32
CA ALA A 101 7.76 -3.49 6.97
C ALA A 101 6.68 -2.76 6.14
N ASP A 102 7.09 -1.77 5.35
CA ASP A 102 6.15 -0.90 4.61
C ASP A 102 5.88 -1.40 3.18
N ASP A 103 6.53 -2.50 2.79
CA ASP A 103 6.36 -3.11 1.48
C ASP A 103 5.07 -3.95 1.40
N TYR A 104 3.95 -3.24 1.22
CA TYR A 104 2.63 -3.83 1.01
C TYR A 104 2.23 -3.94 -0.45
N PHE A 105 2.81 -3.10 -1.32
CA PHE A 105 2.26 -2.81 -2.65
C PHE A 105 3.20 -3.17 -3.80
N SER A 106 4.39 -3.73 -3.56
CA SER A 106 5.28 -4.09 -4.67
C SER A 106 4.66 -5.17 -5.56
N SER A 107 4.85 -5.01 -6.87
CA SER A 107 4.20 -5.84 -7.88
C SER A 107 4.64 -7.30 -7.91
N ASP A 108 5.79 -7.61 -7.32
CA ASP A 108 6.41 -8.94 -7.30
C ASP A 108 6.34 -9.64 -5.93
N LEU A 109 5.58 -9.09 -4.96
CA LEU A 109 5.50 -9.68 -3.63
C LEU A 109 5.05 -11.14 -3.71
N PRO A 110 5.70 -12.04 -2.95
CA PRO A 110 5.31 -13.44 -2.94
C PRO A 110 3.89 -13.59 -2.39
N ILE A 111 3.16 -14.59 -2.90
CA ILE A 111 1.76 -14.83 -2.52
C ILE A 111 1.58 -14.97 -1.00
N GLU A 112 2.56 -15.54 -0.29
CA GLU A 112 2.51 -15.67 1.16
C GLU A 112 2.55 -14.31 1.88
N ARG A 113 3.25 -13.31 1.32
CA ARG A 113 3.22 -11.94 1.83
C ARG A 113 1.84 -11.31 1.62
N LEU A 114 1.25 -11.50 0.44
CA LEU A 114 -0.10 -10.99 0.13
C LEU A 114 -1.18 -11.65 1.01
N LYS A 115 -1.08 -12.95 1.27
CA LYS A 115 -1.95 -13.66 2.23
C LYS A 115 -1.77 -13.12 3.65
N ALA A 116 -0.54 -12.80 4.05
CA ALA A 116 -0.24 -12.26 5.36
C ALA A 116 -0.67 -10.79 5.53
N THR A 117 -0.96 -10.07 4.44
CA THR A 117 -1.44 -8.68 4.44
C THR A 117 -2.87 -8.58 3.93
N PHE A 118 -3.08 -8.47 2.62
CA PHE A 118 -4.41 -8.39 1.99
C PHE A 118 -5.34 -9.54 2.41
N GLY A 119 -4.82 -10.76 2.49
CA GLY A 119 -5.57 -11.93 2.94
C GLY A 119 -5.97 -11.93 4.42
N LYS A 120 -5.51 -10.96 5.22
CA LYS A 120 -5.93 -10.76 6.62
C LYS A 120 -6.92 -9.62 6.80
N LEU A 121 -7.30 -8.91 5.74
CA LEU A 121 -8.27 -7.82 5.85
C LEU A 121 -9.62 -8.39 6.31
N PRO A 122 -10.21 -7.84 7.39
CA PRO A 122 -11.43 -8.39 7.97
C PRO A 122 -12.64 -8.10 7.09
N ALA A 123 -13.59 -9.04 7.02
CA ALA A 123 -14.84 -8.85 6.30
C ALA A 123 -15.67 -7.67 6.81
N SER A 124 -15.53 -7.32 8.10
CA SER A 124 -16.21 -6.21 8.74
C SER A 124 -15.71 -4.83 8.33
N SER A 125 -14.60 -4.75 7.58
CA SER A 125 -14.01 -3.50 7.12
C SER A 125 -13.75 -3.59 5.62
N PRO A 126 -14.78 -3.44 4.78
CA PRO A 126 -14.65 -3.53 3.33
C PRO A 126 -13.57 -2.61 2.79
N LEU A 127 -12.84 -3.09 1.78
CA LEU A 127 -11.76 -2.35 1.14
C LEU A 127 -12.22 -1.73 -0.17
N LEU A 128 -11.92 -0.45 -0.37
CA LEU A 128 -11.95 0.24 -1.65
C LEU A 128 -10.52 0.55 -2.11
N ILE A 129 -10.14 0.06 -3.29
CA ILE A 129 -8.86 0.38 -3.93
C ILE A 129 -9.14 1.32 -5.09
N LEU A 130 -8.50 2.49 -5.09
CA LEU A 130 -8.55 3.48 -6.17
C LEU A 130 -7.13 3.69 -6.70
N PHE A 131 -6.73 2.85 -7.65
CA PHE A 131 -5.39 2.88 -8.24
C PHE A 131 -5.33 3.90 -9.38
N SER A 132 -4.33 4.78 -9.40
CA SER A 132 -4.21 5.82 -10.42
C SER A 132 -3.68 5.25 -11.75
N GLY A 133 -4.47 5.38 -12.83
CA GLY A 133 -4.17 4.75 -14.12
C GLY A 133 -2.94 5.34 -14.82
N SER A 134 -2.72 6.64 -14.69
CA SER A 134 -1.58 7.38 -15.24
C SER A 134 -0.55 7.74 -14.17
N ASP A 135 -0.57 7.07 -13.02
CA ASP A 135 0.37 7.29 -11.91
C ASP A 135 1.82 7.19 -12.37
N GLU A 136 2.56 8.29 -12.18
CA GLU A 136 3.95 8.51 -12.55
C GLU A 136 4.95 7.88 -11.56
N SER A 137 4.50 7.50 -10.36
CA SER A 137 5.31 6.84 -9.34
C SER A 137 5.35 5.31 -9.51
N VAL A 138 4.66 4.78 -10.53
CA VAL A 138 4.57 3.34 -10.80
C VAL A 138 5.37 3.01 -12.06
N PRO A 139 6.31 2.04 -11.99
CA PRO A 139 7.10 1.67 -13.16
C PRO A 139 6.23 1.24 -14.34
N SER A 140 6.58 1.70 -15.55
CA SER A 140 5.81 1.43 -16.78
C SER A 140 5.66 -0.05 -17.12
N LYS A 141 6.57 -0.90 -16.60
CA LYS A 141 6.53 -2.37 -16.74
C LYS A 141 5.42 -3.03 -15.91
N VAL A 142 4.85 -2.35 -14.93
CA VAL A 142 3.84 -2.91 -14.01
C VAL A 142 2.47 -2.90 -14.67
N ASP A 143 1.85 -4.07 -14.79
CA ASP A 143 0.44 -4.20 -15.17
C ASP A 143 -0.46 -3.83 -13.98
N LYS A 144 -0.89 -2.56 -13.94
CA LYS A 144 -1.71 -1.98 -12.88
C LYS A 144 -3.04 -2.73 -12.68
N HIS A 145 -3.67 -3.21 -13.76
CA HIS A 145 -4.94 -3.94 -13.67
C HIS A 145 -4.73 -5.33 -13.07
N LYS A 146 -3.71 -6.05 -13.52
CA LYS A 146 -3.34 -7.36 -12.96
C LYS A 146 -2.91 -7.23 -11.50
N LEU A 147 -2.18 -6.18 -11.14
CA LEU A 147 -1.74 -5.93 -9.77
C LEU A 147 -2.95 -5.72 -8.83
N VAL A 148 -3.84 -4.80 -9.16
CA VAL A 148 -5.06 -4.56 -8.38
C VAL A 148 -5.91 -5.83 -8.29
N LYS A 149 -6.09 -6.55 -9.39
CA LYS A 149 -6.81 -7.82 -9.39
C LYS A 149 -6.18 -8.84 -8.43
N THR A 150 -4.85 -8.94 -8.41
CA THR A 150 -4.13 -9.86 -7.52
C THR A 150 -4.40 -9.53 -6.05
N TRP A 151 -4.42 -8.26 -5.68
CA TRP A 151 -4.77 -7.85 -4.32
C TRP A 151 -6.21 -8.20 -3.96
N ILE A 152 -7.16 -7.86 -4.83
CA ILE A 152 -8.60 -8.16 -4.66
C ILE A 152 -8.82 -9.67 -4.45
N ASP A 153 -8.20 -10.49 -5.30
CA ASP A 153 -8.30 -11.95 -5.23
C ASP A 153 -7.78 -12.48 -3.87
N ASN A 154 -6.68 -11.90 -3.35
CA ASN A 154 -6.14 -12.27 -2.04
C ASN A 154 -7.04 -11.85 -0.87
N VAL A 155 -7.65 -10.65 -0.92
CA VAL A 155 -8.63 -10.25 0.11
C VAL A 155 -9.79 -11.23 0.16
N LYS A 156 -10.37 -11.55 -1.00
CA LYS A 156 -11.50 -12.48 -1.09
C LYS A 156 -11.13 -13.90 -0.66
N ALA A 157 -9.97 -14.38 -1.07
CA ALA A 157 -9.47 -15.71 -0.66
C ALA A 157 -9.25 -15.81 0.86
N GLY A 158 -8.90 -14.70 1.51
CA GLY A 158 -8.80 -14.57 2.96
C GLY A 158 -10.13 -14.41 3.70
N GLY A 159 -11.26 -14.34 2.98
CA GLY A 159 -12.59 -14.09 3.54
C GLY A 159 -12.87 -12.61 3.85
N GLY A 160 -12.04 -11.70 3.38
CA GLY A 160 -12.26 -10.25 3.48
C GLY A 160 -13.30 -9.74 2.48
N SER A 161 -13.68 -8.46 2.63
CA SER A 161 -14.67 -7.79 1.78
C SER A 161 -14.02 -6.68 0.95
N VAL A 162 -14.39 -6.57 -0.32
CA VAL A 162 -13.89 -5.55 -1.26
C VAL A 162 -15.06 -4.98 -2.07
N ASP A 163 -15.02 -3.68 -2.33
CA ASP A 163 -15.94 -3.06 -3.28
C ASP A 163 -15.39 -3.07 -4.71
N ASP A 164 -15.63 -4.17 -5.43
CA ASP A 164 -15.24 -4.27 -6.84
C ASP A 164 -16.09 -3.41 -7.78
N LYS A 165 -17.24 -2.90 -7.31
CA LYS A 165 -18.14 -2.07 -8.13
C LYS A 165 -17.57 -0.66 -8.27
N ASN A 166 -17.08 -0.11 -7.17
CA ASN A 166 -16.52 1.25 -7.14
C ASN A 166 -14.99 1.26 -7.20
N GLY A 167 -14.33 0.17 -6.82
CA GLY A 167 -12.87 0.04 -6.84
C GLY A 167 -12.28 -0.23 -8.22
N GLY A 168 -10.95 -0.22 -8.29
CA GLY A 168 -10.17 -0.53 -9.48
C GLY A 168 -9.23 0.59 -9.90
N VAL A 169 -8.79 0.52 -11.16
CA VAL A 169 -7.93 1.53 -11.79
C VAL A 169 -8.78 2.69 -12.28
N VAL A 170 -8.45 3.91 -11.85
CA VAL A 170 -9.06 5.15 -12.32
C VAL A 170 -8.29 5.62 -13.54
N ALA A 171 -8.86 5.39 -14.72
CA ALA A 171 -8.22 5.74 -15.99
C ALA A 171 -7.90 7.23 -16.08
N GLY A 172 -6.68 7.55 -16.53
CA GLY A 172 -6.22 8.92 -16.72
C GLY A 172 -5.73 9.62 -15.45
N ALA A 173 -5.91 9.03 -14.26
CA ALA A 173 -5.53 9.67 -13.01
C ALA A 173 -4.02 9.68 -12.77
N SER A 174 -3.44 10.84 -12.47
CA SER A 174 -2.08 10.98 -11.92
C SER A 174 -2.04 10.55 -10.45
N HIS A 175 -0.84 10.50 -9.86
CA HIS A 175 -0.67 10.04 -8.48
C HIS A 175 -1.55 10.80 -7.47
N ASN A 176 -1.56 12.12 -7.57
CA ASN A 176 -2.25 13.03 -6.64
C ASN A 176 -3.43 13.78 -7.26
N TYR A 177 -3.79 13.47 -8.51
CA TYR A 177 -4.86 14.13 -9.27
C TYR A 177 -4.63 15.62 -9.56
N ASN A 178 -3.46 16.19 -9.25
CA ASN A 178 -3.20 17.61 -9.47
C ASN A 178 -3.07 17.92 -10.96
N GLY A 179 -3.94 18.80 -11.45
CA GLY A 179 -3.97 19.17 -12.86
C GLY A 179 -4.67 18.14 -13.75
N ASP A 180 -5.23 17.07 -13.19
CA ASP A 180 -6.03 16.11 -13.93
C ASP A 180 -7.33 16.75 -14.45
N PRO A 181 -7.88 16.26 -15.59
CA PRO A 181 -9.17 16.73 -16.08
C PRO A 181 -10.27 16.56 -15.03
N GLU A 182 -11.19 17.53 -14.94
CA GLU A 182 -12.28 17.51 -13.97
C GLU A 182 -13.08 16.19 -14.00
N GLY A 183 -13.31 15.61 -15.18
CA GLY A 183 -13.99 14.33 -15.33
C GLY A 183 -13.28 13.15 -14.62
N VAL A 184 -11.94 13.18 -14.53
CA VAL A 184 -11.14 12.15 -13.84
C VAL A 184 -11.27 12.31 -12.32
N VAL A 185 -11.19 13.55 -11.83
CA VAL A 185 -11.40 13.87 -10.41
C VAL A 185 -12.82 13.50 -9.98
N GLN A 186 -13.83 13.88 -10.77
CA GLN A 186 -15.23 13.56 -10.51
C GLN A 186 -15.50 12.05 -10.56
N ASN A 187 -14.80 11.28 -11.39
CA ASN A 187 -14.88 9.83 -11.39
C ASN A 187 -14.39 9.24 -10.06
N MET A 188 -13.24 9.68 -9.56
CA MET A 188 -12.72 9.27 -8.25
C MET A 188 -13.70 9.63 -7.12
N VAL A 189 -14.21 10.86 -7.09
CA VAL A 189 -15.19 11.30 -6.07
C VAL A 189 -16.46 10.45 -6.10
N LYS A 190 -17.02 10.18 -7.29
CA LYS A 190 -18.21 9.32 -7.43
C LYS A 190 -17.99 7.92 -6.89
N ARG A 191 -16.80 7.34 -7.10
CA ARG A 191 -16.45 6.02 -6.56
C ARG A 191 -16.36 6.01 -5.03
N VAL A 192 -15.76 7.04 -4.45
CA VAL A 192 -15.70 7.21 -2.99
C VAL A 192 -17.11 7.35 -2.40
N LEU A 193 -17.94 8.23 -2.98
CA LEU A 193 -19.33 8.41 -2.54
C LEU A 193 -20.13 7.12 -2.68
N GLY A 194 -19.97 6.40 -3.80
CA GLY A 194 -20.62 5.11 -4.02
C GLY A 194 -20.21 4.05 -3.00
N PHE A 195 -18.95 4.05 -2.56
CA PHE A 195 -18.50 3.15 -1.49
C PHE A 195 -19.11 3.51 -0.15
N ILE A 196 -19.12 4.81 0.22
CA ILE A 196 -19.72 5.28 1.47
C ILE A 196 -21.22 4.97 1.53
N SER A 197 -21.97 5.24 0.45
CA SER A 197 -23.39 4.91 0.40
C SER A 197 -23.66 3.42 0.59
N ARG A 198 -22.80 2.54 0.06
CA ARG A 198 -22.92 1.10 0.26
C ARG A 198 -22.60 0.66 1.70
N LEU A 199 -21.71 1.38 2.40
CA LEU A 199 -21.48 1.16 3.83
C LEU A 199 -22.73 1.52 4.63
N ASP A 200 -23.34 2.67 4.35
CA ASP A 200 -24.57 3.14 5.01
C ASP A 200 -25.76 2.20 4.77
N GLU A 201 -25.82 1.57 3.59
CA GLU A 201 -26.84 0.57 3.21
C GLU A 201 -26.54 -0.85 3.74
N GLU A 202 -25.47 -1.05 4.52
CA GLU A 202 -25.00 -2.36 5.00
C GLU A 202 -24.79 -3.39 3.87
N SER A 203 -24.49 -2.94 2.65
CA SER A 203 -24.35 -3.77 1.44
C SER A 203 -23.16 -4.74 1.46
N PHE A 204 -22.35 -4.69 2.51
CA PHE A 204 -21.20 -5.57 2.73
C PHE A 204 -21.37 -6.47 3.94
N ALA A 205 -22.51 -6.42 4.63
CA ALA A 205 -22.78 -7.25 5.80
C ALA A 205 -22.69 -8.74 5.43
N VAL A 206 -21.86 -9.47 6.17
CA VAL A 206 -21.83 -10.93 6.11
C VAL A 206 -23.00 -11.43 6.94
N ASP A 207 -23.88 -12.24 6.34
CA ASP A 207 -25.02 -12.85 7.02
C ASP A 207 -24.56 -13.53 8.32
N SER A 208 -24.92 -12.95 9.46
CA SER A 208 -24.49 -13.43 10.79
C SER A 208 -25.18 -14.73 11.23
N LYS A 209 -26.01 -15.34 10.36
CA LYS A 209 -26.82 -16.52 10.67
C LYS A 209 -26.09 -17.85 10.56
N THR A 210 -24.88 -17.92 9.99
CA THR A 210 -24.13 -19.18 9.81
C THR A 210 -23.00 -19.40 10.82
N ALA A 211 -22.75 -18.48 11.75
CA ALA A 211 -21.70 -18.62 12.78
C ALA A 211 -22.19 -19.22 14.12
N ARG A 212 -23.42 -19.76 14.17
CA ARG A 212 -23.96 -20.51 15.31
C ARG A 212 -24.40 -21.91 14.87
N MET A 213 -23.43 -22.77 14.56
CA MET A 213 -23.57 -24.23 14.64
C MET A 213 -22.26 -24.83 15.14
#